data_AF-A0A7K1ELK0-F1
#
_entry.id   AF-A0A7K1ELK0-F1
#
_cell.length_a   1.000
_cell.length_b   1.000
_cell.length_c   1.000
_cell.angle_alpha   90.00
_cell.angle_beta   90.00
_cell.angle_gamma   90.00
#
_symmetry.space_group_name_H-M   'P 1'
#
loop_
_entity.id
_entity.type
_entity.pdbx_description
1 polymer ?
#
loop_
_entity_poly.entity_id
_entity_poly.type
_entity_poly.pdbx_seq_one_letter_code
_entity_poly.pdbx_strand_id
1 'polypeptide(L)'
;MTQHNPHVPATDTERTALVWTTSATGPARLIIDEWERLVYSRPVIRRVNAWPFMPHAVESLDELLVLAGFGKPIDDSEGDHMLWQLVRHAEHDELAARIVLHRVMPSVLAMVRRRGRVVPGGMTAAMNEAIGAAWMVIRQYPHHRRHHKIAANLVRDIEYHAFVREFRLKKVE
;
A
#
# COMPACT_ATOMS: atom_id res chain seq x y z
N MET A 1 10.69 20.80 44.58
CA MET A 1 9.79 20.27 43.53
C MET A 1 10.67 19.85 42.37
N THR A 2 11.13 18.60 42.37
CA THR A 2 12.09 18.07 41.41
C THR A 2 11.30 17.20 40.44
N GLN A 3 11.12 17.65 39.20
CA GLN A 3 10.45 16.87 38.15
C GLN A 3 11.33 15.68 37.79
N HIS A 4 10.83 14.48 38.08
CA HIS A 4 11.37 13.22 37.61
C HIS A 4 11.08 13.11 36.11
N ASN A 5 12.12 13.25 35.30
CA ASN A 5 12.06 12.94 33.87
C ASN A 5 12.24 11.42 33.73
N PRO A 6 11.24 10.64 33.26
CA PRO A 6 11.46 9.23 33.05
C PRO A 6 12.37 9.05 31.83
N HIS A 7 13.57 8.57 32.13
CA HIS A 7 14.58 8.11 31.19
C HIS A 7 13.97 7.05 30.26
N VAL A 8 13.75 7.39 28.99
CA VAL A 8 13.44 6.40 27.96
C VAL A 8 14.71 5.54 27.79
N PRO A 9 14.65 4.22 28.01
CA PRO A 9 15.81 3.38 27.76
C PRO A 9 16.00 3.27 26.25
N ALA A 10 17.20 3.59 25.78
CA ALA A 10 17.63 3.31 24.42
C ALA A 10 17.64 1.80 24.22
N THR A 11 16.68 1.28 23.46
CA THR A 11 16.65 -0.13 23.02
C THR A 11 16.90 -0.20 21.53
N ASP A 12 18.11 -0.63 21.20
CA ASP A 12 18.40 -1.62 20.16
C ASP A 12 17.92 -1.32 18.73
N THR A 13 18.84 -0.82 17.90
CA THR A 13 18.83 -0.79 16.41
C THR A 13 17.48 -1.10 15.76
N GLU A 14 16.53 -0.19 15.92
CA GLU A 14 15.16 -0.36 15.46
C GLU A 14 15.15 -0.49 13.94
N ARG A 15 14.84 -1.70 13.43
CA ARG A 15 14.28 -1.83 12.09
C ARG A 15 12.94 -1.10 12.10
N THR A 16 12.95 0.19 11.79
CA THR A 16 11.73 0.99 11.68
C THR A 16 10.85 0.36 10.60
N ALA A 17 9.70 -0.19 11.00
CA ALA A 17 8.75 -0.78 10.07
C ALA A 17 8.40 0.22 8.96
N LEU A 18 8.56 -0.17 7.69
CA LEU A 18 8.28 0.72 6.56
C LEU A 18 6.80 1.07 6.46
N VAL A 19 5.92 0.15 6.85
CA VAL A 19 4.47 0.35 6.88
C VAL A 19 3.97 0.35 8.31
N TRP A 20 3.34 1.46 8.73
CA TRP A 20 2.80 1.65 10.08
C TRP A 20 1.53 2.51 10.04
N THR A 21 0.76 2.50 11.14
CA THR A 21 -0.44 3.34 11.31
C THR A 21 -0.53 3.86 12.72
N THR A 22 -1.11 5.05 12.87
CA THR A 22 -1.50 5.62 14.17
C THR A 22 -2.84 5.08 14.67
N SER A 23 -3.59 4.36 13.83
CA SER A 23 -4.91 3.82 14.20
C SER A 23 -4.76 2.53 14.98
N ALA A 24 -5.25 2.51 16.23
CA ALA A 24 -5.23 1.32 17.08
C ALA A 24 -6.25 0.24 16.66
N THR A 25 -7.26 0.58 15.86
CA THR A 25 -8.32 -0.33 15.42
C THR A 25 -8.76 -0.05 13.98
N GLY A 26 -9.53 -0.98 13.41
CA GLY A 26 -10.17 -0.83 12.11
C GLY A 26 -9.33 -1.36 10.93
N PRO A 27 -9.81 -1.14 9.69
CA PRO A 27 -9.27 -1.76 8.47
C PRO A 27 -7.79 -1.49 8.23
N ALA A 28 -7.34 -0.27 8.53
CA ALA A 28 -5.92 0.10 8.41
C ALA A 28 -5.03 -0.72 9.36
N ARG A 29 -5.50 -0.99 10.59
CA ARG A 29 -4.74 -1.80 11.55
C ARG A 29 -4.70 -3.26 11.11
N LEU A 30 -5.81 -3.83 10.63
CA LEU A 30 -5.86 -5.21 10.14
C LEU A 30 -4.87 -5.48 9.00
N ILE A 31 -4.76 -4.54 8.06
CA ILE A 31 -3.81 -4.60 6.94
C ILE A 31 -2.36 -4.58 7.47
N ILE A 32 -2.07 -3.74 8.46
CA ILE A 32 -0.72 -3.63 9.03
C ILE A 32 -0.37 -4.85 9.89
N ASP A 33 -1.31 -5.36 10.69
CA ASP A 33 -1.12 -6.61 11.42
C ASP A 33 -0.85 -7.78 10.47
N GLU A 34 -1.51 -7.80 9.31
CA GLU A 34 -1.22 -8.76 8.24
C GLU A 34 0.21 -8.57 7.71
N TRP A 35 0.64 -7.34 7.43
CA TRP A 35 2.02 -7.07 7.00
C TRP A 35 3.04 -7.57 8.02
N GLU A 36 2.90 -7.20 9.29
CA GLU A 36 3.80 -7.57 10.37
C GLU A 36 4.00 -9.11 10.44
N ARG A 37 2.95 -9.89 10.15
CA ARG A 37 3.04 -11.36 10.05
C ARG A 37 3.74 -11.86 8.78
N LEU A 38 3.62 -11.14 7.68
CA LEU A 38 4.13 -11.55 6.37
C LEU A 38 5.58 -11.15 6.12
N VAL A 39 6.07 -10.02 6.67
CA VAL A 39 7.35 -9.39 6.30
C VAL A 39 8.53 -10.37 6.29
N TYR A 40 8.63 -11.25 7.29
CA TYR A 40 9.72 -12.23 7.42
C TYR A 40 9.26 -13.69 7.30
N SER A 41 8.05 -13.92 6.80
CA SER A 41 7.50 -15.27 6.69
C SER A 41 8.26 -16.08 5.63
N ARG A 42 9.04 -17.08 6.05
CA ARG A 42 9.87 -17.90 5.14
C ARG A 42 9.10 -18.49 3.96
N PRO A 43 7.88 -19.05 4.11
CA PRO A 43 7.09 -19.50 2.97
C PRO A 43 6.75 -18.38 1.98
N VAL A 44 6.43 -17.20 2.49
CA VAL A 44 6.09 -16.01 1.69
C VAL A 44 7.32 -15.52 0.92
N ILE A 45 8.47 -15.41 1.60
CA ILE A 45 9.73 -15.00 0.98
C ILE A 45 10.18 -16.00 -0.09
N ARG A 46 10.05 -17.32 0.16
CA ARG A 46 10.33 -18.33 -0.88
C ARG A 46 9.42 -18.16 -2.10
N ARG A 47 8.12 -17.87 -1.89
CA ARG A 47 7.18 -17.66 -2.99
C ARG A 47 7.54 -16.42 -3.81
N VAL A 48 7.84 -15.31 -3.15
CA VAL A 48 8.28 -14.06 -3.80
C VAL A 48 9.55 -14.29 -4.59
N ASN A 49 10.57 -14.91 -3.99
CA ASN A 49 11.84 -15.19 -4.65
C ASN A 49 11.73 -16.18 -5.81
N ALA A 50 10.63 -16.93 -5.92
CA ALA A 50 10.35 -17.80 -7.07
C ALA A 50 9.67 -17.07 -8.24
N TRP A 51 9.28 -15.80 -8.08
CA TRP A 51 8.71 -15.04 -9.18
C TRP A 51 9.75 -14.75 -10.28
N PRO A 52 9.41 -14.93 -11.56
CA PRO A 52 10.39 -14.92 -12.66
C PRO A 52 10.96 -13.52 -12.97
N PHE A 53 10.35 -12.47 -12.43
CA PHE A 53 10.76 -11.08 -12.66
C PHE A 53 11.56 -10.50 -11.49
N MET A 54 11.86 -11.28 -10.44
CA MET A 54 12.67 -10.79 -9.33
C MET A 54 14.10 -10.51 -9.80
N PRO A 55 14.64 -9.30 -9.57
CA PRO A 55 16.00 -8.97 -9.99
C PRO A 55 17.06 -9.74 -9.19
N HIS A 56 16.75 -10.03 -7.93
CA HIS A 56 17.53 -10.85 -7.01
C HIS A 56 16.62 -11.35 -5.89
N ALA A 57 17.12 -12.32 -5.11
CA ALA A 57 16.42 -12.75 -3.90
C ALA A 57 16.34 -11.59 -2.89
N VAL A 58 15.22 -11.52 -2.16
CA VAL A 58 15.02 -10.64 -1.01
C VAL A 58 14.92 -11.48 0.26
N GLU A 59 15.30 -10.89 1.40
CA GLU A 59 15.17 -11.53 2.72
C GLU A 59 13.90 -11.11 3.46
N SER A 60 13.26 -10.03 3.01
CA SER A 60 12.05 -9.47 3.59
C SER A 60 11.12 -8.86 2.54
N LEU A 61 9.83 -8.74 2.87
CA LEU A 61 8.90 -8.00 2.01
C LEU A 61 9.17 -6.49 2.00
N ASP A 62 9.81 -5.96 3.04
CA ASP A 62 10.20 -4.55 3.11
C ASP A 62 11.27 -4.22 2.06
N GLU A 63 12.24 -5.11 1.82
CA GLU A 63 13.17 -5.00 0.69
C GLU A 63 12.45 -4.97 -0.65
N LEU A 64 11.43 -5.81 -0.84
CA LEU A 64 10.62 -5.78 -2.06
C LEU A 64 9.82 -4.47 -2.20
N LEU A 65 9.34 -3.87 -1.11
CA LEU A 65 8.73 -2.54 -1.16
C LEU A 65 9.74 -1.49 -1.64
N VAL A 66 10.98 -1.54 -1.14
CA VAL A 66 12.06 -0.64 -1.58
C VAL A 66 12.43 -0.87 -3.05
N LEU A 67 12.50 -2.13 -3.49
CA LEU A 67 12.67 -2.47 -4.91
C LEU A 67 11.52 -1.92 -5.76
N ALA A 68 10.30 -1.86 -5.23
CA ALA A 68 9.13 -1.28 -5.88
C ALA A 68 9.03 0.27 -5.72
N GLY A 69 10.09 0.93 -5.26
CA GLY A 69 10.16 2.39 -5.16
C GLY A 69 9.65 2.99 -3.84
N PHE A 70 9.37 2.19 -2.82
CA PHE A 70 8.89 2.72 -1.53
C PHE A 70 9.97 3.61 -0.91
N GLY A 71 9.57 4.83 -0.51
CA GLY A 71 10.49 5.82 0.07
C GLY A 71 11.49 6.44 -0.93
N LYS A 72 11.43 6.10 -2.22
CA LYS A 72 12.31 6.64 -3.26
C LYS A 72 11.72 7.88 -3.95
N PRO A 73 12.55 8.68 -4.65
CA PRO A 73 12.11 9.84 -5.43
C PRO A 73 11.03 9.52 -6.50
N ILE A 74 10.30 10.54 -6.94
CA ILE A 74 9.19 10.40 -7.89
C ILE A 74 9.63 9.88 -9.26
N ASP A 75 10.88 10.12 -9.64
CA ASP A 75 11.50 9.74 -10.92
C ASP A 75 12.28 8.43 -10.86
N ASP A 76 12.15 7.64 -9.79
CA ASP A 76 12.71 6.30 -9.68
C ASP A 76 12.08 5.32 -10.70
N SER A 77 12.68 5.25 -11.89
CA SER A 77 12.19 4.40 -12.98
C SER A 77 12.31 2.91 -12.69
N GLU A 78 13.31 2.49 -11.91
CA GLU A 78 13.50 1.08 -11.54
C GLU A 78 12.39 0.64 -10.59
N GLY A 79 12.10 1.45 -9.56
CA GLY A 79 10.99 1.20 -8.65
C GLY A 79 9.62 1.20 -9.34
N ASP A 80 9.41 2.13 -10.26
CA ASP A 80 8.18 2.19 -11.06
C ASP A 80 8.03 0.94 -11.97
N HIS A 81 9.13 0.48 -12.57
CA HIS A 81 9.14 -0.76 -13.37
C HIS A 81 8.88 -2.00 -12.51
N MET A 82 9.51 -2.11 -11.35
CA MET A 82 9.28 -3.21 -10.42
C MET A 82 7.82 -3.23 -9.95
N LEU A 83 7.24 -2.05 -9.67
CA LEU A 83 5.82 -1.94 -9.33
C LEU A 83 4.91 -2.32 -10.50
N TRP A 84 5.28 -2.02 -11.74
CA TRP A 84 4.55 -2.48 -12.92
C TRP A 84 4.55 -4.02 -13.02
N GLN A 85 5.67 -4.70 -12.78
CA GLN A 85 5.75 -6.16 -12.75
C GLN A 85 4.84 -6.75 -11.67
N LEU A 86 4.86 -6.17 -10.46
CA LEU A 86 4.00 -6.58 -9.36
C LEU A 86 2.52 -6.44 -9.69
N VAL A 87 2.12 -5.32 -10.29
CA VAL A 87 0.72 -5.06 -10.68
C VAL A 87 0.26 -6.00 -11.79
N ARG A 88 1.11 -6.26 -12.79
CA ARG A 88 0.85 -7.28 -13.81
C ARG A 88 0.67 -8.66 -13.17
N HIS A 89 1.53 -9.04 -12.23
CA HIS A 89 1.43 -10.34 -11.55
C HIS A 89 0.20 -10.42 -10.64
N ALA A 90 -0.19 -9.29 -10.03
CA ALA A 90 -1.32 -9.18 -9.14
C ALA A 90 -2.65 -9.55 -9.79
N GLU A 91 -2.78 -9.50 -11.12
CA GLU A 91 -3.96 -9.98 -11.85
C GLU A 91 -4.33 -11.43 -11.50
N HIS A 92 -3.33 -12.27 -11.17
CA HIS A 92 -3.54 -13.68 -10.85
C HIS A 92 -2.96 -14.08 -9.49
N ASP A 93 -2.09 -13.28 -8.89
CA ASP A 93 -1.46 -13.59 -7.59
C ASP A 93 -1.94 -12.61 -6.50
N GLU A 94 -2.61 -13.14 -5.47
CA GLU A 94 -3.11 -12.30 -4.38
C GLU A 94 -2.02 -11.75 -3.44
N LEU A 95 -0.87 -12.42 -3.34
CA LEU A 95 0.26 -11.92 -2.54
C LEU A 95 0.87 -10.70 -3.23
N ALA A 96 1.00 -10.73 -4.55
CA ALA A 96 1.40 -9.54 -5.32
C ALA A 96 0.41 -8.39 -5.12
N ALA A 97 -0.91 -8.66 -5.15
CA ALA A 97 -1.91 -7.63 -4.88
C ALA A 97 -1.77 -7.01 -3.48
N ARG A 98 -1.52 -7.82 -2.45
CA ARG A 98 -1.26 -7.35 -1.08
C ARG A 98 0.00 -6.47 -1.00
N ILE A 99 1.08 -6.87 -1.67
CA ILE A 99 2.33 -6.09 -1.68
C ILE A 99 2.12 -4.75 -2.40
N VAL A 100 1.41 -4.73 -3.53
CA VAL A 100 1.04 -3.48 -4.22
C VAL A 100 0.20 -2.57 -3.33
N LEU A 101 -0.78 -3.12 -2.61
CA LEU A 101 -1.59 -2.34 -1.66
C LEU A 101 -0.68 -1.66 -0.63
N HIS A 102 0.17 -2.42 0.05
CA HIS A 102 1.13 -1.89 1.03
C HIS A 102 2.06 -0.83 0.44
N ARG A 103 2.51 -1.03 -0.79
CA ARG A 103 3.34 -0.07 -1.51
C ARG A 103 2.66 1.29 -1.69
N VAL A 104 1.34 1.32 -1.91
CA VAL A 104 0.57 2.56 -2.12
C VAL A 104 -0.13 3.07 -0.84
N MET A 105 -0.11 2.30 0.25
CA MET A 105 -0.80 2.63 1.51
C MET A 105 -0.55 4.06 2.02
N PRO A 106 0.69 4.60 2.04
CA PRO A 106 0.90 5.97 2.51
C PRO A 106 0.09 7.01 1.72
N SER A 107 0.03 6.85 0.39
CA SER A 107 -0.72 7.74 -0.50
C SER A 107 -2.22 7.53 -0.36
N VAL A 108 -2.66 6.27 -0.20
CA VAL A 108 -4.07 5.95 0.07
C VAL A 108 -4.52 6.55 1.40
N LEU A 109 -3.73 6.41 2.48
CA LEU A 109 -4.04 7.01 3.78
C LEU A 109 -4.10 8.54 3.71
N ALA A 110 -3.20 9.20 2.98
CA ALA A 110 -3.26 10.65 2.75
C ALA A 110 -4.53 11.06 1.99
N MET A 111 -4.92 10.32 0.97
CA MET A 111 -6.17 10.50 0.22
C MET A 111 -7.40 10.30 1.12
N VAL A 112 -7.45 9.22 1.90
CA VAL A 112 -8.55 8.91 2.83
C VAL A 112 -8.67 10.02 3.88
N ARG A 113 -7.57 10.53 4.46
CA ARG A 113 -7.61 11.68 5.39
C ARG A 113 -8.26 12.91 4.79
N ARG A 114 -8.04 13.18 3.51
CA ARG A 114 -8.68 14.29 2.79
C ARG A 114 -10.16 14.02 2.54
N ARG A 115 -10.51 12.82 2.08
CA ARG A 115 -11.89 12.44 1.71
C ARG A 115 -12.80 12.19 2.91
N GLY A 116 -12.28 11.66 4.01
CA GLY A 116 -13.01 11.42 5.25
C GLY A 116 -13.56 12.69 5.91
N ARG A 117 -13.11 13.88 5.51
CA ARG A 117 -13.69 15.17 5.94
C ARG A 117 -15.03 15.50 5.27
N VAL A 118 -15.33 14.86 4.14
CA VAL A 118 -16.50 15.17 3.32
C VAL A 118 -17.41 13.96 3.06
N VAL A 119 -16.89 12.74 3.19
CA VAL A 119 -17.66 11.50 3.01
C VAL A 119 -18.53 11.22 4.25
N PRO A 120 -19.84 10.92 4.08
CA PRO A 120 -20.68 10.45 5.18
C PRO A 120 -20.09 9.22 5.86
N GLY A 121 -20.12 9.17 7.19
CA GLY A 121 -19.44 8.11 7.98
C GLY A 121 -17.94 8.35 8.19
N GLY A 122 -17.40 9.46 7.69
CA GLY A 122 -16.09 9.98 8.05
C GLY A 122 -14.91 9.13 7.57
N MET A 123 -13.82 9.17 8.33
CA MET A 123 -12.55 8.51 8.00
C MET A 123 -12.68 6.98 7.87
N THR A 124 -13.44 6.34 8.75
CA THR A 124 -13.60 4.88 8.75
C THR A 124 -14.35 4.40 7.51
N ALA A 125 -15.47 5.06 7.16
CA ALA A 125 -16.20 4.74 5.93
C ALA A 125 -15.34 4.99 4.70
N ALA A 126 -14.63 6.13 4.64
CA ALA A 126 -13.70 6.42 3.54
C ALA A 126 -12.59 5.37 3.42
N MET A 127 -12.08 4.83 4.53
CA MET A 127 -11.05 3.80 4.49
C MET A 127 -11.58 2.48 3.93
N ASN A 128 -12.78 2.06 4.35
CA ASN A 128 -13.43 0.86 3.82
C ASN A 128 -13.62 0.94 2.30
N GLU A 129 -14.17 2.05 1.80
CA GLU A 129 -14.37 2.26 0.37
C GLU A 129 -13.03 2.26 -0.39
N ALA A 130 -12.02 2.95 0.13
CA ALA A 130 -10.71 3.02 -0.49
C ALA A 130 -10.02 1.64 -0.56
N ILE A 131 -10.11 0.80 0.47
CA ILE A 131 -9.54 -0.55 0.45
C ILE A 131 -10.27 -1.44 -0.55
N GLY A 132 -11.60 -1.42 -0.56
CA GLY A 132 -12.41 -2.18 -1.52
C GLY A 132 -12.09 -1.80 -2.97
N ALA A 133 -12.02 -0.49 -3.24
CA ALA A 133 -11.61 0.02 -4.54
C ALA A 133 -10.16 -0.34 -4.89
N ALA A 134 -9.22 -0.27 -3.93
CA ALA A 134 -7.83 -0.65 -4.13
C ALA A 134 -7.67 -2.09 -4.58
N TRP A 135 -8.37 -3.02 -3.93
CA TRP A 135 -8.34 -4.42 -4.32
C TRP A 135 -8.76 -4.62 -5.78
N MET A 136 -9.90 -4.03 -6.18
CA MET A 136 -10.39 -4.13 -7.56
C MET A 136 -9.44 -3.47 -8.57
N VAL A 137 -8.97 -2.24 -8.28
CA VAL A 137 -8.10 -1.46 -9.17
C VAL A 137 -6.76 -2.16 -9.39
N ILE A 138 -6.16 -2.73 -8.34
CA ILE A 138 -4.90 -3.46 -8.45
C ILE A 138 -5.07 -4.72 -9.31
N ARG A 139 -6.11 -5.51 -9.03
CA ARG A 139 -6.40 -6.78 -9.72
C ARG A 139 -6.78 -6.60 -11.19
N GLN A 140 -7.35 -5.45 -11.56
CA GLN A 140 -7.84 -5.15 -12.91
C GLN A 140 -7.03 -4.03 -13.58
N TYR A 141 -5.83 -3.74 -13.07
CA TYR A 141 -5.03 -2.65 -13.60
C TYR A 141 -4.71 -2.92 -15.07
N PRO A 142 -4.91 -1.94 -15.97
CA PRO A 142 -4.74 -2.15 -17.40
C PRO A 142 -3.26 -2.05 -17.79
N HIS A 143 -2.47 -2.99 -17.26
CA HIS A 143 -1.01 -3.08 -17.36
C HIS A 143 -0.52 -3.22 -18.81
N HIS A 144 -1.35 -3.70 -19.74
CA HIS A 144 -1.05 -3.76 -21.18
C HIS A 144 -0.92 -2.37 -21.83
N ARG A 145 -1.54 -1.32 -21.27
CA ARG A 145 -1.54 0.06 -21.82
C ARG A 145 -0.93 1.12 -20.90
N ARG A 146 -0.75 0.84 -19.61
CA ARG A 146 -0.16 1.76 -18.63
C ARG A 146 1.08 1.12 -18.00
N HIS A 147 2.25 1.53 -18.47
CA HIS A 147 3.54 0.91 -18.08
C HIS A 147 4.38 1.81 -17.17
N HIS A 148 3.91 3.04 -16.89
CA HIS A 148 4.63 4.04 -16.11
C HIS A 148 3.73 4.77 -15.13
N LYS A 149 4.35 5.43 -14.14
CA LYS A 149 3.70 6.22 -13.08
C LYS A 149 2.68 5.37 -12.32
N ILE A 150 3.05 4.14 -12.02
CA ILE A 150 2.13 3.09 -11.58
C ILE A 150 1.47 3.48 -10.27
N ALA A 151 2.25 3.90 -9.27
CA ALA A 151 1.72 4.32 -7.97
C ALA A 151 0.72 5.48 -8.10
N ALA A 152 1.06 6.52 -8.88
CA ALA A 152 0.18 7.67 -9.07
C ALA A 152 -1.11 7.30 -9.83
N ASN A 153 -1.01 6.43 -10.83
CA ASN A 153 -2.16 5.94 -11.58
C ASN A 153 -3.08 5.07 -10.70
N LEU A 154 -2.52 4.17 -9.90
CA LEU A 154 -3.27 3.36 -8.94
C LEU A 154 -4.04 4.26 -7.97
N VAL A 155 -3.37 5.19 -7.29
CA VAL A 155 -4.02 6.08 -6.31
C VAL A 155 -5.14 6.91 -6.96
N ARG A 156 -4.91 7.41 -8.18
CA ARG A 156 -5.94 8.15 -8.94
C ARG A 156 -7.16 7.29 -9.26
N ASP A 157 -6.94 6.06 -9.73
CA ASP A 157 -8.02 5.14 -10.08
C ASP A 157 -8.79 4.71 -8.81
N ILE A 158 -8.08 4.44 -7.71
CA ILE A 158 -8.68 4.13 -6.40
C ILE A 158 -9.58 5.28 -5.94
N GLU A 159 -9.07 6.53 -5.98
CA GLU A 159 -9.86 7.70 -5.61
C GLU A 159 -11.12 7.84 -6.47
N TYR A 160 -10.97 7.61 -7.78
CA TYR A 160 -12.07 7.70 -8.72
C TYR A 160 -13.17 6.68 -8.42
N HIS A 161 -12.79 5.41 -8.23
CA HIS A 161 -13.72 4.32 -7.97
C HIS A 161 -14.36 4.41 -6.60
N ALA A 162 -13.62 4.81 -5.56
CA ALA A 162 -14.13 4.92 -4.21
C ALA A 162 -15.05 6.15 -3.99
N PHE A 163 -14.78 7.29 -4.64
CA PHE A 163 -15.42 8.56 -4.23
C PHE A 163 -15.96 9.43 -5.36
N VAL A 164 -15.71 9.11 -6.63
CA VAL A 164 -16.10 9.99 -7.76
C VAL A 164 -17.14 9.33 -8.67
N ARG A 165 -17.00 8.02 -8.93
CA ARG A 165 -17.83 7.29 -9.89
C ARG A 165 -19.33 7.42 -9.59
N GLU A 166 -19.76 7.21 -8.35
CA GLU A 166 -21.18 7.29 -7.98
C GLU A 166 -21.77 8.69 -8.18
N PHE A 167 -21.03 9.75 -7.83
CA PHE A 167 -21.49 11.13 -8.02
C PHE A 167 -21.57 11.53 -9.49
N ARG A 168 -20.76 10.91 -10.36
CA ARG A 168 -20.84 11.13 -11.81
C ARG A 168 -22.03 10.40 -12.43
N LEU A 169 -22.33 9.19 -11.98
CA LEU A 169 -23.47 8.41 -12.48
C LEU A 169 -24.80 9.07 -12.08
N LYS A 170 -24.93 9.56 -10.84
CA LYS A 170 -26.14 10.28 -10.36
C LYS A 170 -26.41 11.63 -11.06
N LYS A 171 -25.48 12.15 -11.86
CA LYS A 171 -25.63 13.42 -12.60
C LYS A 171 -26.04 13.22 -14.07
N VAL A 172 -26.09 11.98 -14.55
CA VAL A 172 -26.43 11.64 -15.95
C VAL A 172 -27.86 11.10 -16.06
N GLU A 173 -28.56 10.95 -14.93
CA GLU A 173 -30.01 10.75 -14.84
C GLU A 173 -30.72 12.11 -14.70
#